data_AF-A0A660XUE8-F1
#
_entry.id   AF-A0A660XUE8-F1
#
_cell.length_a   1.000
_cell.length_b   1.000
_cell.length_c   1.000
_cell.angle_alpha   90.00
_cell.angle_beta   90.00
_cell.angle_gamma   90.00
#
_symmetry.space_group_name_H-M   'P 1'
#
loop_
_entity.id
_entity.type
_entity.pdbx_description
1 polymer ?
#
loop_
_entity_poly.entity_id
_entity_poly.type
_entity_poly.pdbx_seq_one_letter_code
_entity_poly.pdbx_strand_id
1 'polypeptide(L)' 'MLVVGELINASRKKVGEAIARRDADYIKKLARRQAEAGADFVDVNCGTFVEGEA' A
#
# COMPACT_ATOMS: atom_id res chain seq x y z
N MET A 1 2.16 6.94 -21.00
CA MET A 1 1.15 7.46 -20.07
C MET A 1 1.61 7.09 -18.68
N LEU A 2 1.61 8.02 -17.73
CA LEU A 2 2.05 7.75 -16.36
C LEU A 2 0.88 7.20 -15.55
N VAL A 3 1.05 6.05 -14.91
CA VAL A 3 0.07 5.33 -14.10
C VAL A 3 0.56 5.20 -12.66
N VAL A 4 -0.24 5.62 -11.69
CA VAL A 4 0.06 5.48 -10.25
C VAL A 4 -0.86 4.41 -9.66
N GLY A 5 -0.28 3.37 -9.08
CA GLY A 5 -1.01 2.33 -8.37
C GLY A 5 -1.43 2.80 -6.98
N GLU A 6 -2.75 2.86 -6.72
CA GLU A 6 -3.35 3.41 -5.49
C GLU A 6 -3.68 2.37 -4.39
N LEU A 7 -3.33 1.09 -4.60
CA LEU A 7 -3.88 0.03 -3.75
C LEU A 7 -3.24 -0.05 -2.36
N ILE A 8 -2.06 0.53 -2.12
CA ILE A 8 -1.45 0.60 -0.79
C ILE A 8 -2.01 1.82 -0.05
N ASN A 9 -3.23 1.66 0.46
CA ASN A 9 -3.95 2.69 1.20
C ASN A 9 -4.56 2.10 2.47
N ALA A 10 -4.20 2.65 3.64
CA ALA A 10 -4.60 2.16 4.95
C ALA A 10 -6.12 2.21 5.22
N SER A 11 -6.89 2.99 4.46
CA SER A 11 -8.36 2.96 4.54
C SER A 11 -8.96 1.66 3.97
N ARG A 12 -8.20 0.93 3.14
CA ARG A 12 -8.62 -0.38 2.63
C ARG A 12 -8.40 -1.44 3.71
N LYS A 13 -9.48 -2.11 4.14
CA LYS A 13 -9.48 -3.11 5.22
C LYS A 13 -8.28 -4.07 5.21
N LYS A 14 -7.99 -4.74 4.09
CA LYS A 14 -6.88 -5.72 4.01
C LYS A 14 -5.50 -5.07 4.18
N VAL A 15 -5.32 -3.85 3.69
CA VAL A 15 -4.06 -3.10 3.82
C VAL A 15 -3.91 -2.58 5.24
N GLY A 16 -4.97 -2.00 5.81
CA GLY A 16 -4.99 -1.58 7.21
C GLY A 16 -4.68 -2.74 8.17
N GLU A 17 -5.29 -3.91 7.98
CA GLU A 17 -4.96 -5.09 8.79
C GLU A 17 -3.51 -5.58 8.60
N ALA A 18 -2.97 -5.51 7.38
CA ALA A 18 -1.58 -5.86 7.12
C ALA A 18 -0.61 -4.89 7.81
N ILE A 19 -0.89 -3.59 7.78
CA ILE A 19 -0.12 -2.56 8.48
C ILE A 19 -0.18 -2.80 10.00
N ALA A 20 -1.38 -2.99 10.56
CA ALA A 20 -1.57 -3.23 11.99
C ALA A 20 -0.81 -4.46 12.49
N ARG A 21 -0.71 -5.51 11.67
CA ARG A 21 0.05 -6.75 11.97
C ARG A 21 1.52 -6.68 11.53
N ARG A 22 2.00 -5.55 11.01
CA ARG A 22 3.34 -5.38 10.42
C ARG A 22 3.68 -6.45 9.37
N ASP A 23 2.69 -6.85 8.58
CA ASP A 23 2.82 -7.86 7.52
C ASP A 23 3.49 -7.24 6.28
N ALA A 24 4.82 -7.18 6.32
CA ALA A 24 5.63 -6.64 5.24
C ALA A 24 5.50 -7.46 3.94
N ASP A 25 5.24 -8.77 4.04
CA ASP A 25 5.15 -9.64 2.87
C ASP A 25 3.88 -9.37 2.07
N TYR A 26 2.74 -9.13 2.74
CA TYR A 26 1.53 -8.70 2.07
C TYR A 26 1.73 -7.39 1.30
N ILE A 27 2.35 -6.39 1.94
CA ILE A 27 2.59 -5.07 1.34
C ILE A 27 3.54 -5.19 0.14
N LYS A 28 4.65 -5.95 0.26
CA LYS A 28 5.59 -6.20 -0.85
C LYS A 28 4.90 -6.90 -2.03
N LYS A 29 4.08 -7.91 -1.77
CA LYS A 29 3.31 -8.62 -2.82
C LYS A 29 2.31 -7.69 -3.49
N LEU A 30 1.66 -6.79 -2.75
CA LEU A 30 0.73 -5.81 -3.33
C LEU A 30 1.46 -4.77 -4.19
N ALA A 31 2.59 -4.23 -3.73
CA ALA A 31 3.44 -3.33 -4.52
C ALA A 31 3.89 -3.99 -5.83
N ARG A 32 4.41 -5.22 -5.75
CA ARG A 32 4.88 -5.97 -6.93
C ARG A 32 3.77 -6.20 -7.95
N ARG A 33 2.57 -6.59 -7.50
CA ARG A 33 1.42 -6.78 -8.40
C ARG A 33 1.02 -5.50 -9.13
N GLN A 34 1.13 -4.34 -8.48
CA GLN A 34 0.84 -3.06 -9.15
C GLN A 34 1.90 -2.72 -10.20
N ALA A 35 3.18 -2.95 -9.90
CA ALA A 35 4.26 -2.78 -10.87
C ALA A 35 4.13 -3.75 -12.06
N GLU A 36 3.83 -5.03 -11.81
CA GLU A 36 3.59 -6.04 -12.85
C GLU A 36 2.35 -5.73 -13.70
N ALA A 37 1.37 -4.99 -13.16
CA ALA A 37 0.21 -4.51 -13.88
C ALA A 37 0.48 -3.22 -14.70
N GLY A 38 1.70 -2.69 -14.68
CA GLY A 38 2.11 -1.52 -15.46
C GLY A 38 2.03 -0.18 -14.73
N ALA A 39 1.96 -0.17 -13.40
CA ALA A 39 2.10 1.08 -12.65
C ALA A 39 3.55 1.59 -12.70
N ASP A 40 3.73 2.87 -13.06
CA ASP A 40 5.03 3.55 -13.05
C ASP A 40 5.45 3.94 -11.63
N PHE A 41 4.48 4.26 -10.78
CA PHE A 41 4.66 4.55 -9.35
C PHE A 41 3.64 3.80 -8.50
N VAL A 42 3.98 3.59 -7.23
CA VAL A 42 3.07 3.03 -6.23
C VAL A 42 2.85 4.09 -5.16
N ASP A 43 1.63 4.58 -5.05
CA ASP A 43 1.22 5.47 -3.97
C ASP A 43 1.15 4.69 -2.64
N VAL A 44 1.49 5.36 -1.55
CA VAL A 44 1.48 4.79 -0.20
C VAL A 44 0.79 5.77 0.74
N ASN A 45 -0.36 5.35 1.26
CA ASN A 45 -1.12 6.13 2.24
C ASN A 45 -1.28 5.34 3.55
N CYS A 46 -0.74 5.88 4.64
CA CYS A 46 -0.80 5.31 6.00
C CYS A 46 -1.73 6.09 6.95
N GLY A 47 -2.49 7.06 6.43
CA GLY A 47 -3.16 8.10 7.21
C GLY A 47 -4.26 7.62 8.18
N THR A 48 -4.62 6.33 8.18
CA THR A 48 -5.50 5.75 9.20
C THR A 48 -4.77 5.45 10.52
N PHE A 49 -3.43 5.53 10.55
CA PHE A 49 -2.57 5.28 11.71
C PHE A 49 -1.86 6.55 12.16
N VAL A 50 -2.64 7.61 12.44
CA VAL A 50 -2.15 8.96 12.77
C VAL A 50 -1.15 8.98 13.94
N GLU A 51 -1.29 8.08 14.91
CA GLU A 51 -0.40 8.01 16.09
C GLU A 51 1.00 7.43 15.78
N GLY A 52 1.22 6.87 14.58
CA GLY A 52 2.47 6.23 14.17
C GLY A 52 3.09 6.80 12.88
N GLU A 53 2.52 7.86 12.31
CA GLU A 53 3.13 8.61 11.22
C GLU A 53 4.20 9.56 11.78
N ALA A 54 5.45 9.38 11.37
CA ALA A 54 6.60 10.24 11.69
C ALA A 54 7.06 10.99 10.44
#